data_AF-C5C252-F1
#
_entry.id   AF-C5C252-F1
#
_cell.length_a   1.000
_cell.length_b   1.000
_cell.length_c   1.000
_cell.angle_alpha   90.00
_cell.angle_beta   90.00
_cell.angle_gamma   90.00
#
_symmetry.space_group_name_H-M   'P 1'
#
loop_
_entity.id
_entity.type
_entity.pdbx_description
1 polymer ?
#
loop_
_entity_poly.entity_id
_entity_poly.type
_entity_poly.pdbx_seq_one_letter_code
_entity_poly.pdbx_strand_id
1 'polypeptide(L)'
;MRRRLSAVCAAALAGGALLAACASPTDSGDTGEPDEGTTSDAPSDEPLDLTGTWEFVSGSGAEGEITPIDGTPVVLGVDGDGVVSGHGGCNGYGGSVEVEENSVDFGELISTMMFCEGTSDVEGPFLEALDEVDSGSRDGDELLLTGDGVELRFTLTGAAPSPS
;
A
#
# COMPACT_ATOMS: atom_id res chain seq x y z
N MET A 1 -6.76 5.82 32.06
CA MET A 1 -5.73 5.86 33.11
C MET A 1 -4.48 6.50 32.54
N ARG A 2 -4.12 7.72 32.99
CA ARG A 2 -2.94 8.45 32.52
C ARG A 2 -1.77 8.14 33.46
N ARG A 3 -0.77 7.38 33.01
CA ARG A 3 0.48 7.19 33.77
C ARG A 3 1.51 8.20 33.27
N ARG A 4 1.80 9.18 34.13
CA ARG A 4 2.97 10.06 34.06
C ARG A 4 4.16 9.26 34.61
N LEU A 5 5.33 9.30 33.97
CA LEU A 5 6.59 9.00 34.67
C LEU A 5 7.69 9.95 34.18
N SER A 6 8.36 10.55 35.16
CA SER A 6 9.33 11.62 35.05
C SER A 6 10.75 11.13 34.74
N ALA A 7 11.57 12.08 34.29
CA ALA A 7 12.98 12.02 33.97
C ALA A 7 13.91 11.36 35.01
N VAL A 8 15.03 10.81 34.52
CA VAL A 8 16.28 10.66 35.28
C VAL A 8 17.44 11.10 34.40
N CYS A 9 18.07 12.23 34.77
CA CYS A 9 19.38 12.64 34.30
C CYS A 9 20.47 11.72 34.89
N ALA A 10 21.44 11.33 34.08
CA ALA A 10 22.72 10.81 34.58
C ALA A 10 23.85 11.66 33.98
N ALA A 11 24.62 12.28 34.87
CA ALA A 11 25.77 13.10 34.55
C ALA A 11 27.07 12.45 35.06
N ALA A 12 28.13 12.69 34.27
CA ALA A 12 29.54 12.84 34.63
C ALA A 12 30.44 11.62 34.91
N LEU A 13 31.59 11.60 34.21
CA LEU A 13 33.00 11.77 34.68
C LEU A 13 33.93 11.07 33.67
N ALA A 14 35.20 11.41 33.37
CA ALA A 14 36.08 12.58 33.41
C ALA A 14 37.46 12.10 32.84
N GLY A 15 38.21 12.96 32.13
CA GLY A 15 39.70 12.96 32.17
C GLY A 15 40.51 12.73 30.88
N GLY A 16 41.34 13.73 30.49
CA GLY A 16 42.56 13.54 29.69
C GLY A 16 42.99 14.72 28.78
N ALA A 17 43.89 15.59 29.24
CA ALA A 17 44.54 16.71 28.53
C ALA A 17 45.67 16.22 27.56
N LEU A 18 46.31 16.95 26.62
CA LEU A 18 46.80 18.33 26.51
C LEU A 18 47.42 18.49 25.09
N LEU A 19 47.28 19.64 24.42
CA LEU A 19 48.36 20.41 23.75
C LEU A 19 47.78 21.61 22.99
N ALA A 20 48.32 22.78 23.30
CA ALA A 20 47.85 24.08 22.86
C ALA A 20 48.41 24.47 21.48
N ALA A 21 47.58 25.13 20.67
CA ALA A 21 48.02 26.04 19.62
C ALA A 21 47.02 27.20 19.52
N CYS A 22 47.50 28.42 19.79
CA CYS A 22 46.74 29.65 19.67
C CYS A 22 46.95 30.27 18.28
N ALA A 23 45.87 30.55 17.55
CA ALA A 23 45.79 31.61 16.56
C ALA A 23 44.32 31.98 16.34
N SER A 24 43.97 33.25 16.59
CA SER A 24 42.67 33.82 16.23
C SER A 24 42.77 34.47 14.85
N PRO A 25 41.70 34.38 14.05
CA PRO A 25 41.11 35.61 13.51
C PRO A 25 39.62 35.71 13.88
N THR A 26 39.24 36.92 14.27
CA THR A 26 37.86 37.38 14.40
C THR A 26 37.38 37.85 13.04
N ASP A 27 36.29 37.30 12.50
CA ASP A 27 35.22 38.08 11.86
C ASP A 27 33.98 37.24 11.52
N SER A 28 32.82 37.84 11.79
CA SER A 28 31.47 37.63 11.24
C SER A 28 30.75 36.30 11.44
N GLY A 29 29.51 36.44 11.92
CA GLY A 29 28.66 35.35 12.36
C GLY A 29 28.13 34.48 11.24
N ASP A 30 27.80 33.27 11.65
CA ASP A 30 26.82 32.44 10.98
C ASP A 30 26.23 31.55 12.08
N THR A 31 25.01 31.87 12.50
CA THR A 31 24.21 30.98 13.32
C THR A 31 23.85 29.82 12.42
N GLY A 32 24.70 28.78 12.41
CA GLY A 32 24.35 27.51 11.80
C GLY A 32 23.06 27.02 12.44
N GLU A 33 21.97 27.15 11.69
CA GLU A 33 20.67 26.59 11.98
C GLU A 33 20.83 25.12 12.39
N PRO A 34 20.06 24.63 13.38
CA PRO A 34 19.87 23.20 13.47
C PRO A 34 19.28 22.75 12.13
N ASP A 35 19.98 21.84 11.45
CA ASP A 35 19.46 21.06 10.33
C ASP A 35 18.33 20.18 10.89
N GLU A 36 17.18 20.81 11.15
CA GLU A 36 15.93 20.11 11.29
C GLU A 36 15.57 19.65 9.89
N GLY A 37 16.10 18.48 9.54
CA GLY A 37 15.53 17.59 8.55
C GLY A 37 14.08 17.32 8.93
N THR A 38 13.23 18.30 8.64
CA THR A 38 11.80 18.17 8.58
C THR A 38 11.54 17.32 7.36
N THR A 39 11.61 16.00 7.53
CA THR A 39 10.71 15.11 6.81
C THR A 39 9.32 15.53 7.28
N SER A 40 8.75 16.48 6.56
CA SER A 40 7.34 16.79 6.64
C SER A 40 6.62 15.59 6.06
N ASP A 41 6.41 14.59 6.91
CA ASP A 41 5.40 13.55 6.77
C ASP A 41 4.04 14.26 6.90
N ALA A 42 3.69 15.04 5.88
CA ALA A 42 2.34 15.51 5.67
C ALA A 42 1.61 14.38 4.94
N PRO A 43 0.42 13.96 5.40
CA PRO A 43 -0.37 13.01 4.63
C PRO A 43 -0.60 13.61 3.24
N SER A 44 -0.15 12.90 2.21
CA SER A 44 -0.43 13.26 0.82
C SER A 44 -1.91 13.02 0.57
N ASP A 45 -2.71 14.10 0.51
CA ASP A 45 -4.08 14.14 -0.02
C ASP A 45 -4.08 13.90 -1.56
N GLU A 46 -3.26 12.97 -2.06
CA GLU A 46 -3.32 12.59 -3.47
C GLU A 46 -4.45 11.59 -3.66
N PRO A 47 -5.27 11.74 -4.72
CA PRO A 47 -6.31 10.77 -5.02
C PRO A 47 -5.69 9.39 -5.23
N LEU A 48 -6.41 8.35 -4.82
CA LEU A 48 -5.99 6.97 -4.98
C LEU A 48 -5.69 6.67 -6.45
N ASP A 49 -4.47 6.18 -6.70
CA ASP A 49 -4.05 5.69 -8.00
C ASP A 49 -3.98 4.16 -7.98
N LEU A 50 -4.92 3.52 -8.68
CA LEU A 50 -4.97 2.07 -8.87
C LEU A 50 -4.18 1.60 -10.09
N THR A 51 -3.66 2.49 -10.95
CA THR A 51 -2.98 2.12 -12.18
C THR A 51 -1.76 1.24 -11.88
N GLY A 52 -1.74 0.02 -12.45
CA GLY A 52 -0.72 -0.98 -12.13
C GLY A 52 -1.16 -2.43 -12.40
N THR A 53 -0.22 -3.35 -12.16
CA THR A 53 -0.51 -4.78 -12.04
C THR A 53 -0.26 -5.21 -10.60
N TRP A 54 -1.27 -5.81 -9.98
CA TRP A 54 -1.36 -6.12 -8.56
C TRP A 54 -1.56 -7.61 -8.36
N GLU A 55 -0.77 -8.23 -7.49
CA GLU A 55 -0.95 -9.62 -7.08
C GLU A 55 -1.66 -9.66 -5.73
N PHE A 56 -2.71 -10.48 -5.63
CA PHE A 56 -3.48 -10.67 -4.42
C PHE A 56 -2.68 -11.45 -3.38
N VAL A 57 -2.62 -10.92 -2.17
CA VAL A 57 -1.84 -11.46 -1.05
C VAL A 57 -2.74 -12.22 -0.06
N SER A 58 -3.90 -11.64 0.26
CA SER A 58 -4.84 -12.20 1.22
C SER A 58 -6.11 -11.35 1.26
N GLY A 59 -7.21 -11.93 1.72
CA GLY A 59 -8.41 -11.14 1.97
C GLY A 59 -9.51 -11.90 2.67
N SER A 60 -10.68 -11.29 2.74
CA SER A 60 -11.90 -11.89 3.24
C SER A 60 -13.12 -11.36 2.48
N GLY A 61 -14.10 -12.24 2.29
CA GLY A 61 -15.40 -11.91 1.71
C GLY A 61 -16.55 -12.54 2.50
N ALA A 62 -17.73 -12.60 1.87
CA ALA A 62 -18.96 -13.12 2.49
C ALA A 62 -18.82 -14.56 3.05
N GLU A 63 -17.98 -15.39 2.43
CA GLU A 63 -17.77 -16.79 2.82
C GLU A 63 -16.62 -17.00 3.81
N GLY A 64 -15.86 -15.95 4.14
CA GLY A 64 -14.73 -16.00 5.08
C GLY A 64 -13.40 -15.58 4.46
N GLU A 65 -12.30 -16.15 4.97
CA GLU A 65 -10.94 -15.84 4.52
C GLU A 65 -10.68 -16.40 3.11
N ILE A 66 -10.04 -15.60 2.28
CA ILE A 66 -9.62 -15.92 0.92
C ILE A 66 -8.09 -15.93 0.91
N THR A 67 -7.50 -17.10 0.69
CA THR A 67 -6.04 -17.29 0.68
C THR A 67 -5.55 -17.70 -0.71
N PRO A 68 -4.51 -17.07 -1.27
CA PRO A 68 -3.93 -17.48 -2.53
C PRO A 68 -3.46 -18.95 -2.54
N ILE A 69 -3.55 -19.59 -3.70
CA ILE A 69 -3.04 -20.95 -3.91
C ILE A 69 -1.65 -20.87 -4.52
N ASP A 70 -0.69 -21.59 -3.93
CA ASP A 70 0.68 -21.67 -4.44
C ASP A 70 0.71 -22.07 -5.92
N GLY A 71 1.38 -21.27 -6.74
CA GLY A 71 1.52 -21.50 -8.19
C GLY A 71 0.30 -21.13 -9.03
N THR A 72 -0.75 -20.55 -8.42
CA THR A 72 -1.95 -20.06 -9.10
C THR A 72 -2.19 -18.60 -8.71
N PRO A 73 -1.43 -17.65 -9.30
CA PRO A 73 -1.50 -16.25 -8.92
C PRO A 73 -2.87 -15.65 -9.26
N VAL A 74 -3.38 -14.84 -8.34
CA VAL A 74 -4.58 -14.02 -8.53
C VAL A 74 -4.12 -12.58 -8.76
N VAL A 75 -4.51 -12.01 -9.89
CA VAL A 75 -3.96 -10.75 -10.40
C VAL A 75 -5.07 -9.79 -10.77
N LEU A 76 -4.92 -8.54 -10.32
CA LEU A 76 -5.72 -7.38 -10.70
C LEU A 76 -4.84 -6.41 -11.49
N GLY A 77 -5.18 -6.16 -12.76
CA GLY A 77 -4.56 -5.14 -13.60
C GLY A 77 -5.54 -4.00 -13.85
N VAL A 78 -5.07 -2.76 -13.67
CA VAL A 78 -5.84 -1.54 -13.95
C VAL A 78 -5.00 -0.64 -14.84
N ASP A 79 -5.52 -0.30 -16.02
CA ASP A 79 -4.85 0.63 -16.93
C ASP A 79 -5.10 2.10 -16.56
N GLY A 80 -4.57 3.02 -17.38
CA GLY A 80 -4.75 4.46 -17.16
C GLY A 80 -6.13 5.00 -17.52
N ASP A 81 -6.98 4.18 -18.15
CA ASP A 81 -8.35 4.53 -18.58
C ASP A 81 -9.41 3.88 -17.66
N GLY A 82 -9.00 3.19 -16.59
CA GLY A 82 -9.88 2.50 -15.65
C GLY A 82 -10.38 1.14 -16.15
N VAL A 83 -9.75 0.54 -17.16
CA VAL A 83 -10.08 -0.81 -17.61
C VAL A 83 -9.41 -1.82 -16.69
N VAL A 84 -10.23 -2.77 -16.22
CA VAL A 84 -9.80 -3.87 -15.36
C VAL A 84 -9.55 -5.11 -16.22
N SER A 85 -8.43 -5.77 -15.98
CA SER A 85 -8.14 -7.10 -16.52
C SER A 85 -7.36 -7.92 -15.50
N GLY A 86 -7.58 -9.23 -15.45
CA GLY A 86 -6.96 -10.03 -14.40
C GLY A 86 -7.15 -11.53 -14.56
N HIS A 87 -6.63 -12.26 -13.59
CA HIS A 87 -6.84 -13.69 -13.44
C HIS A 87 -7.30 -13.97 -12.01
N GLY A 88 -8.45 -14.61 -11.84
CA GLY A 88 -9.00 -15.01 -10.54
C GLY A 88 -8.44 -16.36 -10.05
N GLY A 89 -7.36 -16.84 -10.67
CA GLY A 89 -6.77 -18.15 -10.44
C GLY A 89 -6.83 -19.02 -11.69
N CYS A 90 -7.99 -19.62 -11.98
CA CYS A 90 -8.16 -20.42 -13.21
C CYS A 90 -8.64 -19.56 -14.39
N ASN A 91 -9.62 -18.69 -14.14
CA ASN A 91 -10.24 -17.88 -15.18
C ASN A 91 -9.65 -16.49 -15.27
N GLY A 92 -9.62 -15.98 -16.50
CA GLY A 92 -9.40 -14.57 -16.76
C GLY A 92 -10.69 -13.79 -16.58
N TYR A 93 -10.58 -12.57 -16.08
CA TYR A 93 -11.71 -11.65 -15.92
C TYR A 93 -11.36 -10.24 -16.39
N GLY A 94 -12.37 -9.42 -16.61
CA GLY A 94 -12.20 -8.00 -16.92
C GLY A 94 -13.49 -7.20 -16.80
N GLY A 95 -13.34 -5.88 -16.83
CA GLY A 95 -14.42 -4.92 -16.64
C GLY A 95 -13.86 -3.50 -16.54
N SER A 96 -14.44 -2.69 -15.68
CA SER A 96 -13.98 -1.32 -15.42
C SER A 96 -13.97 -1.01 -13.93
N VAL A 97 -13.21 0.01 -13.55
CA VAL A 97 -13.21 0.58 -12.20
C VAL A 97 -13.25 2.10 -12.30
N GLU A 98 -14.09 2.72 -11.47
CA GLU A 98 -14.11 4.16 -11.25
C GLU A 98 -13.47 4.46 -9.90
N VAL A 99 -12.60 5.49 -9.86
CA VAL A 99 -11.91 5.90 -8.63
C VAL A 99 -12.08 7.41 -8.43
N GLU A 100 -12.65 7.78 -7.30
CA GLU A 100 -12.86 9.16 -6.88
C GLU A 100 -12.33 9.36 -5.45
N GLU A 101 -11.25 10.12 -5.30
CA GLU A 101 -10.53 10.27 -4.01
C GLU A 101 -10.07 8.92 -3.45
N ASN A 102 -10.86 8.31 -2.55
CA ASN A 102 -10.64 6.97 -1.99
C ASN A 102 -11.83 6.04 -2.26
N SER A 103 -12.87 6.50 -2.95
CA SER A 103 -13.99 5.70 -3.39
C SER A 103 -13.54 4.85 -4.57
N VAL A 104 -13.88 3.57 -4.54
CA VAL A 104 -13.58 2.62 -5.60
C VAL A 104 -14.88 1.91 -5.96
N ASP A 105 -15.27 1.93 -7.23
CA ASP A 105 -16.47 1.25 -7.72
C ASP A 105 -16.07 0.36 -8.90
N PHE A 106 -16.17 -0.96 -8.71
CA PHE A 106 -16.00 -1.90 -9.81
C PHE A 106 -17.31 -2.00 -10.59
N GLY A 107 -17.23 -1.76 -11.90
CA GLY A 107 -18.34 -2.04 -12.80
C GLY A 107 -18.54 -3.55 -13.00
N GLU A 108 -19.46 -3.93 -13.87
CA GLU A 108 -19.75 -5.35 -14.16
C GLU A 108 -18.48 -6.10 -14.59
N LEU A 109 -18.07 -7.07 -13.79
CA LEU A 109 -16.94 -7.96 -14.06
C LEU A 109 -17.41 -9.20 -14.83
N ILE A 110 -16.72 -9.50 -15.93
CA ILE A 110 -17.00 -10.68 -16.76
C ILE A 110 -15.81 -11.62 -16.67
N SER A 111 -16.08 -12.90 -16.40
CA SER A 111 -15.08 -13.97 -16.30
C SER A 111 -15.25 -15.04 -17.38
N THR A 112 -14.17 -15.71 -17.74
CA THR A 112 -14.23 -16.94 -18.53
C THR A 112 -14.79 -18.11 -17.71
N MET A 113 -15.12 -19.23 -18.36
CA MET A 113 -15.72 -20.41 -17.70
C MET A 113 -14.90 -21.69 -17.96
N MET A 114 -13.59 -21.62 -17.71
CA MET A 114 -12.69 -22.76 -17.65
C MET A 114 -12.84 -23.48 -16.31
N PHE A 115 -12.71 -24.81 -16.35
CA PHE A 115 -12.66 -25.63 -15.15
C PHE A 115 -11.20 -25.97 -14.82
N CYS A 116 -10.77 -25.62 -13.60
CA CYS A 116 -9.52 -26.09 -12.99
C CYS A 116 -9.85 -26.74 -11.64
N GLU A 117 -9.13 -27.80 -11.30
CA GLU A 117 -9.27 -28.43 -10.00
C GLU A 117 -8.61 -27.56 -8.92
N GLY A 118 -9.30 -27.33 -7.81
CA GLY A 118 -8.74 -26.71 -6.61
C GLY A 118 -8.70 -25.18 -6.58
N THR A 119 -9.25 -24.47 -7.56
CA THR A 119 -9.24 -22.98 -7.60
C THR A 119 -10.57 -22.33 -7.22
N SER A 120 -11.65 -23.11 -7.15
CA SER A 120 -13.01 -22.60 -6.95
C SER A 120 -13.19 -21.91 -5.59
N ASP A 121 -12.47 -22.33 -4.56
CA ASP A 121 -12.51 -21.75 -3.22
C ASP A 121 -11.84 -20.36 -3.14
N VAL A 122 -11.19 -19.92 -4.23
CA VAL A 122 -10.55 -18.60 -4.32
C VAL A 122 -11.21 -17.75 -5.40
N GLU A 123 -11.41 -18.29 -6.59
CA GLU A 123 -11.84 -17.51 -7.76
C GLU A 123 -13.21 -16.84 -7.57
N GLY A 124 -14.21 -17.61 -7.13
CA GLY A 124 -15.56 -17.09 -6.89
C GLY A 124 -15.57 -16.04 -5.78
N PRO A 125 -15.11 -16.40 -4.56
CA PRO A 125 -15.05 -15.46 -3.44
C PRO A 125 -14.25 -14.19 -3.73
N PHE A 126 -13.18 -14.28 -4.53
CA PHE A 126 -12.38 -13.12 -4.92
C PHE A 126 -13.15 -12.17 -5.82
N LEU A 127 -13.84 -12.68 -6.86
CA LEU A 127 -14.64 -11.84 -7.75
C LEU A 127 -15.84 -11.24 -7.03
N GLU A 128 -16.53 -12.04 -6.20
CA GLU A 128 -17.62 -11.53 -5.35
C GLU A 128 -17.13 -10.45 -4.39
N ALA A 129 -15.92 -10.59 -3.83
CA ALA A 129 -15.36 -9.57 -2.95
C ALA A 129 -15.00 -8.27 -3.69
N LEU A 130 -14.57 -8.34 -4.96
CA LEU A 130 -14.34 -7.13 -5.76
C LEU A 130 -15.64 -6.35 -6.02
N ASP A 131 -16.74 -7.05 -6.26
CA ASP A 131 -18.07 -6.44 -6.47
C ASP A 131 -18.59 -5.68 -5.23
N GLU A 132 -18.09 -6.02 -4.03
CA GLU A 132 -18.48 -5.39 -2.77
C GLU A 132 -17.50 -4.30 -2.29
N VAL A 133 -16.41 -4.03 -3.03
CA VAL A 133 -15.47 -2.95 -2.71
C VAL A 133 -16.13 -1.59 -2.92
N ASP A 134 -16.00 -0.70 -1.93
CA ASP A 134 -16.43 0.70 -2.03
C ASP A 134 -15.30 1.71 -1.74
N SER A 135 -14.17 1.25 -1.21
CA SER A 135 -13.04 2.12 -0.83
C SER A 135 -11.68 1.46 -1.01
N GLY A 136 -10.65 2.29 -1.21
CA GLY A 136 -9.27 1.86 -1.32
C GLY A 136 -8.25 2.80 -0.68
N SER A 137 -7.10 2.23 -0.34
CA SER A 137 -5.92 2.96 0.10
C SER A 137 -4.65 2.30 -0.43
N ARG A 138 -3.66 3.12 -0.76
CA ARG A 138 -2.38 2.67 -1.29
C ARG A 138 -1.24 3.26 -0.47
N ASP A 139 -0.26 2.43 -0.14
CA ASP A 139 1.01 2.84 0.48
C ASP A 139 2.16 2.21 -0.30
N GLY A 140 2.78 3.01 -1.19
CA GLY A 140 3.83 2.54 -2.10
C GLY A 140 3.36 1.38 -3.00
N ASP A 141 3.86 0.18 -2.70
CA ASP A 141 3.57 -1.07 -3.42
C ASP A 141 2.46 -1.89 -2.76
N GLU A 142 1.88 -1.44 -1.63
CA GLU A 142 0.77 -2.11 -0.97
C GLU A 142 -0.56 -1.45 -1.35
N LEU A 143 -1.55 -2.26 -1.70
CA LEU A 143 -2.92 -1.81 -1.97
C LEU A 143 -3.88 -2.56 -1.05
N LEU A 144 -4.76 -1.81 -0.40
CA LEU A 144 -5.85 -2.30 0.42
C LEU A 144 -7.17 -1.81 -0.18
N LEU A 145 -8.05 -2.75 -0.53
CA LEU A 145 -9.42 -2.48 -0.95
C LEU A 145 -10.38 -3.00 0.14
N THR A 146 -11.41 -2.23 0.45
CA THR A 146 -12.40 -2.55 1.49
C THR A 146 -13.80 -2.21 1.04
N GLY A 147 -14.78 -2.87 1.65
CA GLY A 147 -16.19 -2.52 1.51
C GLY A 147 -17.06 -3.23 2.53
N ASP A 148 -18.32 -3.55 2.19
CA ASP A 148 -19.25 -4.18 3.15
C ASP A 148 -18.83 -5.62 3.49
N GLY A 149 -18.11 -5.77 4.61
CA GLY A 149 -17.64 -7.07 5.08
C GLY A 149 -16.49 -7.66 4.25
N VAL A 150 -15.88 -6.88 3.34
CA VAL A 150 -14.76 -7.32 2.51
C VAL A 150 -13.48 -6.53 2.79
N GLU A 151 -12.35 -7.23 2.74
CA GLU A 151 -11.00 -6.66 2.82
C GLU A 151 -10.10 -7.45 1.86
N LEU A 152 -9.44 -6.78 0.92
CA LEU A 152 -8.54 -7.39 -0.06
C LEU A 152 -7.19 -6.68 -0.05
N ARG A 153 -6.10 -7.45 0.08
CA ARG A 153 -4.73 -6.93 0.14
C ARG A 153 -3.97 -7.38 -1.09
N PHE A 154 -3.23 -6.46 -1.68
CA PHE A 154 -2.44 -6.70 -2.87
C PHE A 154 -1.04 -6.09 -2.75
N THR A 155 -0.12 -6.62 -3.55
CA THR A 155 1.20 -6.05 -3.78
C THR A 155 1.38 -5.68 -5.25
N LEU A 156 2.00 -4.54 -5.53
CA LEU A 156 2.35 -4.12 -6.88
C LEU A 156 3.43 -5.06 -7.43
N THR A 157 3.21 -5.63 -8.61
CA THR A 157 4.15 -6.54 -9.27
C THR A 157 4.61 -6.06 -10.63
N GLY A 158 3.93 -5.06 -11.21
CA GLY A 158 4.29 -4.53 -12.50
C GLY A 158 3.61 -3.23 -12.86
N ALA A 159 4.07 -2.64 -13.96
CA ALA A 159 3.41 -1.49 -14.57
C ALA A 159 1.98 -1.86 -15.02
N ALA A 160 1.19 -0.81 -15.25
CA ALA A 160 -0.15 -0.96 -15.78
C ALA A 160 -0.16 -1.72 -17.11
N PRO A 161 -1.21 -2.52 -17.38
CA PRO A 161 -1.43 -3.09 -18.69
C PRO A 161 -1.61 -1.98 -19.73
N SER A 162 -1.26 -2.28 -20.98
CA SER A 162 -1.51 -1.34 -22.09
C SER A 162 -3.02 -1.17 -22.28
N PRO A 163 -3.50 0.07 -22.53
CA PRO A 163 -4.90 0.28 -22.87
C PRO A 163 -5.23 -0.45 -24.19
N SER A 164 -6.46 -0.96 -24.27
CA SER A 164 -6.95 -1.74 -25.42
C SER A 164 -7.54 -0.88 -26.54
#